data_AF-A0A8T5LFQ2-F1
#
_entry.id   AF-A0A8T5LFQ2-F1
#
_cell.length_a   1.000
_cell.length_b   1.000
_cell.length_c   1.000
_cell.angle_alpha   90.00
_cell.angle_beta   90.00
_cell.angle_gamma   90.00
#
_symmetry.space_group_name_H-M   'P 1'
#
loop_
_entity.id
_entity.type
_entity.pdbx_description
1 polymer ?
#
loop_
_entity_poly.entity_id
_entity_poly.type
_entity_poly.pdbx_seq_one_letter_code
_entity_poly.pdbx_strand_id
1 'polypeptide(L)'
;MIHTPEEIFAKGNATLFLCSPLNTMNLWDICVPHIILEEAGGRITYVHGNTIDYSHDIVNHFGVVASNKIIHEDVLKRIIVVSK
;
A
#
# COMPACT_ATOMS: atom_id res chain seq x y z
N MET A 1 11.18 15.78 14.95
CA MET A 1 11.65 14.49 14.38
C MET A 1 10.67 14.15 13.27
N ILE A 2 11.12 14.16 12.01
CA ILE A 2 10.24 13.88 10.87
C ILE A 2 10.14 12.36 10.80
N HIS A 3 9.00 11.79 11.20
CA HIS A 3 8.78 10.35 11.03
C HIS A 3 8.53 10.06 9.56
N THR A 4 9.31 9.16 8.97
CA THR A 4 9.02 8.69 7.61
C THR A 4 7.77 7.80 7.66
N PRO A 5 6.97 7.75 6.58
CA PRO A 5 5.72 6.99 6.57
C PRO A 5 5.91 5.52 6.96
N GLU A 6 7.05 4.90 6.61
CA GLU A 6 7.33 3.50 6.94
C GLU A 6 7.47 3.28 8.46
N GLU A 7 8.11 4.21 9.18
CA GLU A 7 8.24 4.13 10.63
C GLU A 7 6.88 4.21 11.34
N ILE A 8 5.96 5.01 10.81
CA ILE A 8 4.64 5.21 11.42
C ILE A 8 3.83 3.91 11.34
N PHE A 9 3.94 3.18 10.22
CA PHE A 9 3.30 1.86 10.07
C PHE A 9 3.95 0.80 10.94
N ALA A 10 5.28 0.69 10.93
CA ALA A 10 6.01 -0.31 11.72
C ALA A 10 5.77 -0.14 13.23
N LYS A 11 5.57 1.09 13.71
CA LYS A 11 5.27 1.37 15.13
C LYS A 11 3.79 1.16 15.51
N GLY A 12 2.92 0.82 14.54
CA GLY A 12 1.48 0.70 14.77
C GLY A 12 0.75 2.04 14.95
N ASN A 13 1.38 3.15 14.55
CA ASN A 13 0.84 4.51 14.68
C ASN A 13 -0.03 4.93 13.48
N ALA A 14 -0.10 4.09 12.44
CA ALA A 14 -1.03 4.23 11.32
C ALA A 14 -1.62 2.86 10.96
N THR A 15 -2.92 2.85 10.66
CA THR A 15 -3.66 1.61 10.37
C THR A 15 -3.91 1.41 8.87
N LEU A 16 -3.88 2.48 8.07
CA LEU A 16 -4.25 2.47 6.66
C LEU A 16 -3.49 3.54 5.85
N PHE A 17 -2.86 3.11 4.76
CA PHE A 17 -2.25 3.94 3.72
C PHE A 17 -2.97 3.67 2.41
N LEU A 18 -3.35 4.75 1.71
CA LEU A 18 -4.03 4.67 0.43
C LEU A 18 -3.32 5.59 -0.56
N CYS A 19 -2.90 5.03 -1.68
CA CYS A 19 -2.49 5.79 -2.85
C CYS A 19 -3.48 5.52 -3.99
N SER A 20 -4.08 6.59 -4.50
CA SER A 20 -5.03 6.50 -5.60
C SER A 20 -4.33 6.14 -6.91
N PRO A 21 -4.94 5.36 -7.82
CA PRO A 21 -4.43 5.14 -9.17
C PRO A 21 -4.19 6.42 -9.98
N LEU A 22 -4.86 7.53 -9.60
CA LEU A 22 -4.66 8.85 -10.21
C LEU A 22 -3.31 9.49 -9.85
N ASN A 23 -2.61 8.96 -8.83
CA ASN A 23 -1.29 9.41 -8.41
C ASN A 23 -0.28 8.29 -8.64
N THR A 24 0.46 8.38 -9.75
CA THR A 24 1.48 7.41 -10.11
C THR A 24 2.66 7.48 -9.14
N MET A 25 3.07 6.34 -8.59
CA MET A 25 4.26 6.17 -7.76
C MET A 25 5.21 5.19 -8.44
N ASN A 26 6.52 5.32 -8.25
CA ASN A 26 7.42 4.28 -8.73
C ASN A 26 7.34 3.06 -7.81
N LEU A 27 7.58 1.87 -8.37
CA LEU A 27 7.58 0.63 -7.60
C LEU A 27 8.71 0.59 -6.58
N TRP A 28 9.84 1.28 -6.82
CA TRP A 28 10.91 1.40 -5.82
C TRP A 28 10.49 2.23 -4.60
N ASP A 29 9.53 3.14 -4.73
CA ASP A 29 8.96 3.88 -3.61
C ASP A 29 8.01 3.00 -2.77
N ILE A 30 7.65 1.80 -3.27
CA ILE A 30 6.73 0.86 -2.64
C ILE A 30 7.45 -0.39 -2.13
N CYS A 31 8.51 -0.85 -2.81
CA CYS A 31 9.16 -2.13 -2.48
C CYS A 31 9.79 -2.15 -1.09
N VAL A 32 10.44 -1.07 -0.66
CA VAL A 32 11.04 -0.97 0.67
C VAL A 32 9.97 -0.95 1.77
N PRO A 33 8.92 -0.11 1.69
CA PRO A 33 7.81 -0.18 2.64
C PRO A 33 7.08 -1.53 2.66
N HIS A 34 6.97 -2.21 1.50
CA HIS A 34 6.29 -3.50 1.39
C HIS A 34 6.90 -4.53 2.33
N ILE A 35 8.20 -4.79 2.21
CA ILE A 35 8.86 -5.82 3.02
C ILE A 35 8.84 -5.46 4.52
N ILE A 36 9.06 -4.19 4.87
CA ILE A 36 9.01 -3.73 6.27
C ILE A 36 7.62 -3.97 6.86
N LEU A 37 6.57 -3.63 6.12
CA LEU A 37 5.19 -3.79 6.58
C LEU A 37 4.81 -5.27 6.71
N GLU A 38 5.20 -6.12 5.78
CA GLU A 38 4.91 -7.56 5.85
C GLU A 38 5.58 -8.24 7.06
N GLU A 39 6.85 -7.92 7.33
CA GLU A 39 7.59 -8.40 8.51
C GLU A 39 6.98 -7.87 9.82
N ALA A 40 6.42 -6.66 9.80
CA ALA A 40 5.64 -6.11 10.92
C ALA A 40 4.22 -6.70 11.04
N GLY A 41 3.84 -7.66 10.19
CA GLY A 41 2.54 -8.33 10.22
C GLY A 41 1.41 -7.60 9.47
N GLY A 42 1.74 -6.58 8.68
CA GLY A 42 0.83 -5.88 7.79
C GLY A 42 0.68 -6.55 6.42
N ARG A 43 0.03 -5.83 5.51
CA ARG A 43 -0.23 -6.27 4.13
C ARG A 43 -0.33 -5.06 3.20
N ILE A 44 0.23 -5.19 2.00
CA ILE A 44 0.10 -4.20 0.93
C ILE A 44 -0.32 -4.88 -0.37
N THR A 45 -1.28 -4.29 -1.08
CA THR A 45 -1.79 -4.78 -2.36
C THR A 45 -2.10 -3.61 -3.28
N TYR A 46 -2.35 -3.88 -4.56
CA TYR A 46 -3.04 -2.92 -5.41
C TYR A 46 -4.46 -2.66 -4.87
N VAL A 47 -5.09 -1.55 -5.25
CA VAL A 47 -6.47 -1.23 -4.81
C VAL A 47 -7.51 -2.28 -5.19
N HIS A 48 -7.19 -3.15 -6.15
CA HIS A 48 -8.01 -4.27 -6.59
C HIS A 48 -7.79 -5.56 -5.76
N GLY A 49 -6.90 -5.54 -4.77
CA GLY A 49 -6.55 -6.68 -3.91
C GLY A 49 -5.47 -7.62 -4.47
N ASN A 50 -5.02 -7.41 -5.71
CA ASN A 50 -3.93 -8.17 -6.32
C ASN A 50 -2.59 -7.85 -5.67
N THR A 51 -1.71 -8.84 -5.59
CA THR A 51 -0.31 -8.65 -5.17
C THR A 51 0.43 -7.71 -6.11
N ILE A 52 1.36 -6.94 -5.56
CA ILE A 52 2.18 -6.03 -6.36
C ILE A 52 3.16 -6.84 -7.21
N ASP A 53 3.15 -6.60 -8.52
CA ASP A 53 4.10 -7.18 -9.45
C ASP A 53 5.26 -6.20 -9.69
N TYR A 54 6.46 -6.59 -9.27
CA TYR A 54 7.69 -5.81 -9.38
C TYR A 54 8.51 -6.11 -10.64
N SER A 55 8.04 -7.01 -11.50
CA SER A 55 8.86 -7.57 -12.59
C SER A 55 8.68 -6.90 -13.95
N HIS A 56 7.54 -6.22 -14.18
CA HIS A 56 7.16 -5.75 -15.52
C HIS A 56 7.24 -4.23 -15.70
N ASP A 57 6.85 -3.45 -14.70
CA ASP A 57 6.78 -1.99 -14.79
C ASP A 57 7.69 -1.30 -13.76
N ILE A 58 8.05 -0.06 -14.04
CA ILE A 58 8.75 0.81 -13.07
C ILE A 58 7.74 1.66 -12.27
N VAL A 59 6.60 1.97 -12.88
CA VAL A 59 5.59 2.88 -12.35
C VAL A 59 4.33 2.09 -11.99
N ASN A 60 3.79 2.34 -10.81
CA ASN A 60 2.50 1.84 -10.38
C ASN A 60 1.36 2.69 -10.97
N HIS A 61 0.50 2.05 -11.76
CA HIS A 61 -0.71 2.66 -12.34
C HIS A 61 -1.99 2.23 -11.63
N PHE A 62 -1.92 1.30 -10.68
CA PHE A 62 -3.09 0.67 -10.06
C PHE A 62 -3.38 1.21 -8.65
N GLY A 63 -2.62 2.18 -8.15
CA GLY A 63 -2.70 2.62 -6.76
C GLY A 63 -2.27 1.53 -5.77
N VAL A 64 -2.25 1.82 -4.47
CA VAL A 64 -1.92 0.83 -3.43
C VAL A 64 -2.74 1.02 -2.17
N VAL A 65 -2.97 -0.09 -1.47
CA VAL A 65 -3.57 -0.14 -0.14
C VAL A 65 -2.59 -0.83 0.76
N ALA A 66 -2.19 -0.19 1.85
CA ALA A 66 -1.38 -0.80 2.90
C ALA A 66 -2.14 -0.73 4.23
N SER A 67 -2.23 -1.84 4.96
CA SER A 67 -2.91 -1.88 6.27
C SER A 67 -2.39 -3.03 7.12
N ASN A 68 -2.91 -3.18 8.34
CA ASN A 68 -2.80 -4.45 9.05
C ASN A 68 -3.63 -5.53 8.33
N LYS A 69 -3.32 -6.81 8.59
CA LYS A 69 -4.03 -7.96 8.00
C LYS A 69 -5.51 -8.07 8.42
N ILE A 70 -5.88 -7.51 9.57
CA ILE A 70 -7.25 -7.60 10.14
C ILE A 70 -8.25 -6.82 9.30
N ILE A 71 -7.90 -5.59 8.91
CA ILE A 71 -8.83 -4.68 8.21
C ILE A 71 -8.67 -4.67 6.70
N HIS A 72 -7.65 -5.34 6.15
CA HIS A 72 -7.25 -5.18 4.74
C HIS A 72 -8.36 -5.49 3.75
N GLU A 73 -8.95 -6.69 3.86
CA GLU A 73 -10.08 -7.12 3.01
C GLU A 73 -11.31 -6.23 3.16
N ASP A 74 -11.50 -5.75 4.37
CA ASP A 74 -12.60 -4.92 4.79
C ASP A 74 -12.48 -3.50 4.19
N VAL A 75 -11.26 -3.00 4.08
CA VAL A 75 -10.92 -1.77 3.37
C VAL A 75 -11.13 -1.96 1.86
N LEU A 76 -10.62 -3.04 1.27
CA LEU A 76 -10.77 -3.31 -0.17
C LEU A 76 -12.24 -3.31 -0.61
N LYS A 77 -13.14 -3.90 0.19
CA LYS A 77 -14.60 -3.89 -0.06
C LYS A 77 -15.23 -2.50 -0.01
N ARG A 78 -14.61 -1.55 0.69
CA ARG A 78 -15.12 -0.18 0.91
C ARG A 78 -14.51 0.84 -0.04
N ILE A 79 -13.40 0.49 -0.69
CA ILE A 79 -12.80 1.31 -1.74
C ILE A 79 -13.66 1.22 -2.99
N ILE A 80 -14.08 2.39 -3.48
CA ILE A 80 -14.71 2.53 -4.79
C ILE A 80 -13.67 3.19 -5.69
N VAL A 81 -13.16 2.44 -6.66
CA VAL A 81 -12.26 3.00 -7.69
C VAL A 81 -13.11 3.72 -8.72
N VAL A 82 -13.17 5.05 -8.63
CA VAL A 82 -13.83 5.86 -9.65
C VAL A 82 -12.88 5.98 -10.84
N SER A 83 -13.19 5.27 -11.92
CA SER A 83 -12.49 5.42 -13.19
C SER A 83 -13.00 6.67 -13.89
N LYS A 84 -12.08 7.47 -14.46
CA LYS A 84 -12.38 8.73 -15.15
C LYS A 84 -12.85 8.49 -16.58
#